data_AF-E3Q1T0-F1
#
_entry.id   AF-E3Q1T0-F1
#
_cell.length_a   1.000
_cell.length_b   1.000
_cell.length_c   1.000
_cell.angle_alpha   90.00
_cell.angle_beta   90.00
_cell.angle_gamma   90.00
#
_symmetry.space_group_name_H-M   'P 1'
#
loop_
_entity.id
_entity.type
_entity.pdbx_description
1 polymer ?
#
loop_
_entity_poly.entity_id
_entity_poly.type
_entity_poly.pdbx_seq_one_letter_code
_entity_poly.pdbx_strand_id
1 'polypeptide(L)'
;MARRHIIPLLNQLTSSTRLPLTRSVTYMPRPGDGAPRAVTLIPGDGVGPLVTNAVEQVMEAMHAPVFFEKYDVHGDLSKVPQEVIESIKKNKVCLKGG
;
A
#
# COMPACT_ATOMS: atom_id res chain seq x y z
N MET A 1 16.05 -43.86 -53.43
CA MET A 1 16.77 -42.60 -53.71
C MET A 1 16.00 -41.47 -53.03
N ALA A 2 16.54 -40.93 -51.92
CA ALA A 2 17.31 -39.67 -51.92
C ALA A 2 16.35 -38.47 -52.07
N ARG A 3 16.24 -37.47 -51.19
CA ARG A 3 17.21 -36.89 -50.25
C ARG A 3 16.42 -36.10 -49.19
N ARG A 4 16.86 -36.22 -47.94
CA ARG A 4 16.63 -35.22 -46.89
C ARG A 4 17.33 -33.93 -47.32
N HIS A 5 16.63 -32.80 -47.33
CA HIS A 5 17.23 -31.46 -47.36
C HIS A 5 16.32 -30.53 -46.55
N ILE A 6 16.68 -30.27 -45.30
CA ILE A 6 17.50 -29.14 -44.83
C ILE A 6 16.66 -27.85 -44.76
N ILE A 7 16.51 -27.42 -43.52
CA ILE A 7 15.83 -26.23 -43.00
C ILE A 7 16.47 -24.97 -43.60
N PRO A 8 15.73 -24.00 -44.16
CA PRO A 8 16.19 -22.63 -44.21
C PRO A 8 15.85 -21.97 -42.88
N LEU A 9 16.77 -22.11 -41.94
CA LEU A 9 16.77 -21.50 -40.62
C LEU A 9 17.40 -20.11 -40.78
N LEU A 10 16.69 -19.16 -41.39
CA LEU A 10 17.03 -17.73 -41.37
C LEU A 10 15.96 -16.94 -42.15
N ASN A 11 15.11 -16.17 -41.47
CA ASN A 11 14.54 -14.88 -41.94
C ASN A 11 13.25 -14.45 -41.18
N GLN A 12 13.21 -14.53 -39.85
CA GLN A 12 12.19 -13.80 -39.07
C GLN A 12 12.75 -13.10 -37.82
N LEU A 13 13.99 -12.61 -37.90
CA LEU A 13 14.56 -11.67 -36.92
C LEU A 13 14.35 -10.21 -37.34
N THR A 14 13.13 -9.80 -37.69
CA THR A 14 12.82 -8.36 -37.88
C THR A 14 11.38 -8.04 -37.48
N SER A 15 11.02 -8.29 -36.24
CA SER A 15 9.98 -7.50 -35.57
C SER A 15 10.27 -7.41 -34.08
N SER A 16 11.37 -6.73 -33.75
CA SER A 16 11.41 -6.08 -32.44
C SER A 16 10.38 -4.95 -32.50
N THR A 17 9.13 -5.28 -32.21
CA THR A 17 8.18 -4.30 -31.70
C THR A 17 8.82 -3.78 -30.42
N ARG A 18 9.53 -2.65 -30.55
CA ARG A 18 9.87 -1.84 -29.40
C ARG A 18 8.52 -1.42 -28.82
N LEU A 19 8.03 -2.18 -27.85
CA LEU A 19 7.02 -1.67 -26.93
C LEU A 19 7.55 -0.30 -26.50
N PRO A 20 6.77 0.78 -26.64
CA PRO A 20 7.23 2.05 -26.15
C PRO A 20 7.48 1.83 -24.66
N LEU A 21 8.75 1.86 -24.27
CA LEU A 21 9.17 2.06 -22.88
C LEU A 21 8.67 3.47 -22.55
N THR A 22 7.37 3.57 -22.31
CA THR A 22 6.79 4.64 -21.51
C THR A 22 7.49 4.49 -20.18
N ARG A 23 8.59 5.22 -20.03
CA ARG A 23 9.10 5.55 -18.72
C ARG A 23 7.93 6.23 -18.06
N SER A 24 7.20 5.51 -17.21
CA SER A 24 6.22 6.09 -16.30
C SER A 24 6.99 7.21 -15.63
N VAL A 25 6.66 8.45 -15.98
CA VAL A 25 7.29 9.63 -15.42
C VAL A 25 7.26 9.43 -13.91
N THR A 26 8.42 9.23 -13.29
CA THR A 26 8.56 8.95 -11.86
C THR A 26 8.36 10.23 -11.08
N TYR A 27 7.31 11.00 -11.39
CA TYR A 27 6.80 11.90 -10.39
C TYR A 27 6.21 10.99 -9.33
N MET A 28 6.76 11.04 -8.10
CA MET A 28 6.06 10.48 -6.96
C MET A 28 4.64 11.06 -7.05
N PRO A 29 3.59 10.24 -7.19
CA PRO A 29 2.23 10.76 -7.15
C PRO A 29 2.14 11.70 -5.96
N ARG A 30 1.54 12.88 -6.14
CA ARG A 30 1.41 13.79 -5.01
C ARG A 30 0.75 13.00 -3.90
N PRO A 31 1.23 13.10 -2.66
CA PRO A 31 0.42 12.70 -1.52
C PRO A 31 -1.02 13.21 -1.74
N GLY A 32 -1.95 12.26 -1.94
CA GLY A 32 -3.34 12.52 -2.31
C GLY A 32 -3.82 11.93 -3.64
N ASP A 33 -2.93 11.59 -4.58
CA ASP A 33 -3.30 11.01 -5.88
C ASP A 33 -3.66 9.50 -5.80
N GLY A 34 -3.47 8.88 -4.63
CA GLY A 34 -3.82 7.48 -4.37
C GLY A 34 -5.26 7.30 -3.90
N ALA A 35 -5.83 6.09 -4.12
CA ALA A 35 -7.11 5.73 -3.51
C ALA A 35 -6.98 5.74 -1.96
N PRO A 36 -7.90 6.39 -1.22
CA PRO A 36 -7.87 6.41 0.24
C PRO A 36 -7.81 5.00 0.83
N ARG A 37 -6.89 4.77 1.76
CA ARG A 37 -6.73 3.50 2.47
C ARG A 37 -7.12 3.62 3.93
N ALA A 38 -7.89 2.64 4.39
CA ALA A 38 -8.24 2.48 5.80
C ALA A 38 -7.01 2.07 6.60
N VAL A 39 -6.76 2.74 7.72
CA VAL A 39 -5.76 2.33 8.70
C VAL A 39 -6.45 2.26 10.05
N THR A 40 -6.36 1.12 10.72
CA THR A 40 -6.83 1.01 12.11
C THR A 40 -5.90 1.85 13.00
N LEU A 41 -6.46 2.76 13.81
CA LEU A 41 -5.72 3.61 14.73
C LEU A 41 -6.13 3.30 16.16
N ILE A 42 -5.16 2.89 16.98
CA ILE A 42 -5.33 2.71 18.43
C ILE A 42 -4.47 3.77 19.12
N PRO A 43 -5.04 4.83 19.70
CA PRO A 43 -4.28 5.92 20.30
C PRO A 43 -3.36 5.49 21.44
N GLY A 44 -3.73 4.44 22.19
CA GLY A 44 -3.00 3.98 23.36
C GLY A 44 -3.15 4.94 24.56
N ASP A 45 -2.26 4.79 25.54
CA ASP A 45 -2.33 5.52 26.81
C ASP A 45 -1.16 6.51 26.97
N GLY A 46 -1.21 7.33 28.01
CA GLY A 46 -0.13 8.26 28.34
C GLY A 46 0.19 9.24 27.21
N VAL A 47 1.37 9.08 26.59
CA VAL A 47 1.84 9.94 25.49
C VAL A 47 1.26 9.50 24.13
N GLY A 48 0.69 8.30 24.03
CA GLY A 48 0.14 7.71 22.81
C GLY A 48 -0.84 8.63 22.07
N PRO A 49 -1.88 9.18 22.72
CA PRO A 49 -2.84 10.09 22.09
C PRO A 49 -2.20 11.37 21.52
N LEU A 50 -1.14 11.88 22.15
CA LEU A 50 -0.44 13.08 21.68
C LEU A 50 0.33 12.80 20.38
N VAL A 51 1.05 11.67 20.34
CA VAL A 51 1.86 11.28 19.17
C VAL A 51 0.96 10.85 18.01
N THR A 52 -0.10 10.08 18.28
CA THR A 52 -1.03 9.64 17.23
C THR A 52 -1.80 10.81 16.63
N ASN A 53 -2.22 11.80 17.44
CA ASN A 53 -2.81 13.04 16.94
C ASN A 53 -1.83 13.84 16.06
N ALA A 54 -0.56 13.93 16.45
CA ALA A 54 0.46 14.58 15.60
C ALA A 54 0.63 13.86 14.25
N VAL A 55 0.56 12.52 14.22
CA VAL A 55 0.57 11.75 12.97
C VAL A 55 -0.64 12.08 12.10
N GLU A 56 -1.83 12.15 12.67
CA GLU A 56 -3.04 12.51 11.92
C GLU A 56 -2.93 13.89 11.28
N GLN A 57 -2.49 14.90 12.03
CA GLN A 57 -2.29 16.27 11.53
C GLN A 57 -1.29 16.32 10.38
N VAL A 58 -0.18 15.58 10.48
CA VAL A 58 0.82 15.52 9.42
C VAL A 58 0.27 14.82 8.18
N MET A 59 -0.47 13.72 8.34
CA MET A 59 -1.10 13.01 7.21
C MET A 59 -2.14 13.87 6.50
N GLU A 60 -2.93 14.64 7.25
CA GLU A 60 -3.90 15.59 6.71
C GLU A 60 -3.20 16.75 5.98
N ALA A 61 -2.17 17.35 6.57
CA ALA A 61 -1.39 18.43 5.96
C ALA A 61 -0.65 18.00 4.69
N MET A 62 -0.26 16.73 4.62
CA MET A 62 0.30 16.13 3.41
C MET A 62 -0.77 15.73 2.40
N HIS A 63 -2.06 15.82 2.71
CA HIS A 63 -3.14 15.23 1.90
C HIS A 63 -2.90 13.75 1.60
N ALA A 64 -2.29 13.00 2.53
CA ALA A 64 -2.04 11.58 2.34
C ALA A 64 -3.37 10.84 2.13
N PRO A 65 -3.43 9.87 1.19
CA PRO A 65 -4.66 9.14 0.89
C PRO A 65 -4.90 8.04 1.94
N VAL A 66 -5.08 8.45 3.20
CA VAL A 66 -5.31 7.59 4.36
C VAL A 66 -6.49 8.12 5.16
N PHE A 67 -7.29 7.22 5.72
CA PHE A 67 -8.28 7.55 6.73
C PHE A 67 -8.12 6.61 7.92
N PHE A 68 -8.28 7.18 9.11
CA PHE A 68 -8.05 6.45 10.35
C PHE A 68 -9.37 5.95 10.94
N GLU A 69 -9.50 4.63 11.04
CA GLU A 69 -10.56 3.98 11.83
C GLU A 69 -10.09 3.90 13.28
N LYS A 70 -10.52 4.84 14.13
CA LYS A 70 -10.06 4.95 15.52
C LYS A 70 -10.81 4.01 16.45
N TYR A 71 -10.06 3.33 17.32
CA TYR A 71 -10.60 2.51 18.39
C TYR A 71 -9.94 2.88 19.71
N ASP A 72 -10.77 3.15 20.72
CA ASP A 72 -10.31 3.48 22.06
C ASP A 72 -10.05 2.19 22.83
N VAL A 73 -8.76 1.85 22.98
CA VAL A 73 -8.30 0.64 23.65
C VAL A 73 -7.18 1.03 24.60
N HIS A 74 -7.43 0.80 25.89
CA HIS A 74 -6.52 1.08 26.99
C HIS A 74 -5.86 -0.20 27.51
N GLY A 75 -4.75 -0.05 28.23
CA GLY A 75 -3.97 -1.16 28.80
C GLY A 75 -4.64 -1.90 29.95
N ASP A 76 -5.75 -1.38 30.49
CA ASP A 76 -6.53 -2.02 31.56
C ASP A 76 -7.48 -3.12 31.03
N LEU A 77 -7.69 -3.17 29.72
CA LEU A 77 -8.55 -4.16 29.08
C LEU A 77 -7.90 -5.55 29.12
N SER A 78 -8.60 -6.49 29.75
CA SER A 78 -8.18 -7.92 29.80
C SER A 78 -8.01 -8.57 28.42
N LYS A 79 -8.69 -8.05 27.40
CA LYS A 79 -8.61 -8.51 26.01
C LYS A 79 -8.92 -7.36 25.06
N VAL A 80 -8.30 -7.40 23.88
CA VAL A 80 -8.62 -6.48 22.79
C VAL A 80 -10.04 -6.77 22.28
N PRO A 81 -10.90 -5.74 22.09
CA PRO A 81 -12.23 -5.93 21.53
C PRO A 81 -12.18 -6.59 20.15
N GLN A 82 -13.15 -7.47 19.88
CA GLN A 82 -13.17 -8.27 18.67
C GLN A 82 -13.30 -7.40 17.40
N GLU A 83 -14.02 -6.28 17.49
CA GLU A 83 -14.15 -5.29 16.40
C GLU A 83 -12.79 -4.74 15.95
N VAL A 84 -11.87 -4.50 16.89
CA VAL A 84 -10.53 -3.97 16.60
C VAL A 84 -9.73 -5.03 15.85
N ILE A 85 -9.83 -6.29 16.29
CA ILE A 85 -9.17 -7.43 15.64
C ILE A 85 -9.71 -7.60 14.21
N GLU A 86 -11.02 -7.47 14.02
CA GLU A 86 -11.66 -7.53 12.70
C GLU A 86 -11.23 -6.38 11.81
N SER A 87 -11.14 -5.16 12.35
CA SER A 87 -10.62 -3.98 11.67
C SER A 87 -9.17 -4.18 11.21
N ILE A 88 -8.29 -4.67 12.09
CA ILE A 88 -6.90 -4.98 11.75
C ILE A 88 -6.85 -6.04 10.64
N LYS A 89 -7.68 -7.09 10.72
CA LYS A 89 -7.75 -8.14 9.70
C LYS A 89 -8.31 -7.63 8.37
N LYS A 90 -9.23 -6.67 8.38
CA LYS A 90 -9.80 -6.04 7.18
C LYS A 90 -8.79 -5.10 6.52
N ASN A 91 -8.22 -4.18 7.30
CA ASN A 91 -7.39 -3.09 6.81
C ASN A 91 -5.93 -3.51 6.54
N LYS A 92 -5.46 -4.59 7.19
CA LYS A 92 -4.10 -5.14 7.12
C LYS A 92 -2.99 -4.20 7.62
N VAL A 93 -3.34 -2.98 8.01
CA VAL A 93 -2.44 -1.95 8.53
C VAL A 93 -3.05 -1.38 9.81
N CYS A 94 -2.22 -1.27 10.84
CA CYS A 94 -2.60 -0.73 12.14
C CYS A 94 -1.49 0.19 12.65
N LEU A 95 -1.88 1.36 13.15
CA LEU A 95 -1.01 2.26 13.90
C LEU A 95 -1.45 2.20 15.37
N LYS A 96 -0.54 1.82 16.25
CA LYS A 96 -0.78 1.84 17.70
C LYS A 96 0.10 2.88 18.38
N GLY A 97 -0.48 3.61 19.32
CA GLY A 97 0.26 4.39 20.29
C GLY A 97 1.00 3.50 21.30
N GLY A 98 1.92 4.15 22.02
CA GLY A 98 2.65 3.54 23.14
C GLY A 98 1.77 3.27 24.34
#